data_AF-A0A813RIR5-F1
#
_entry.id   AF-A0A813RIR5-F1
#
_cell.length_a   1.000
_cell.length_b   1.000
_cell.length_c   1.000
_cell.angle_alpha   90.00
_cell.angle_beta   90.00
_cell.angle_gamma   90.00
#
_symmetry.space_group_name_H-M   'P 1'
#
loop_
_entity.id
_entity.type
_entity.pdbx_description
1 polymer ?
#
loop_
_entity_poly.entity_id
_entity_poly.type
_entity_poly.pdbx_seq_one_letter_code
_entity_poly.pdbx_strand_id
1 'polypeptide(L)'
;MVLMDGDISRCKTRVDAIEFDAISSWCNSAIQSGGKVVIPLPPGWDPRPRSEHPVPWVDQGPEHFLQPTVKELQNFFQSSIQLTCTNKNITEAQTVIVYAWNENSENGASLIPTIGNGTYYINALSEVLLMFY
;
A
#
# COMPACT_ATOMS: atom_id res chain seq x y z
N MET A 1 -1.60 -2.02 -7.97
CA MET A 1 -0.21 -2.50 -7.78
C MET A 1 -0.02 -3.85 -8.43
N VAL A 2 1.15 -4.13 -9.01
CA VAL A 2 1.46 -5.40 -9.73
C VAL A 2 2.49 -6.19 -8.95
N LEU A 3 2.16 -7.42 -8.55
CA LEU A 3 3.10 -8.33 -7.89
C LEU A 3 4.02 -8.99 -8.93
N MET A 4 5.31 -8.96 -8.66
CA MET A 4 6.39 -9.65 -9.34
C MET A 4 6.88 -10.78 -8.44
N ASP A 5 7.24 -11.94 -9.01
CA ASP A 5 7.71 -13.13 -8.28
C ASP A 5 9.03 -13.70 -8.84
N GLY A 6 9.76 -12.91 -9.62
CA GLY A 6 11.01 -13.33 -10.27
C GLY A 6 10.83 -14.12 -11.57
N ASP A 7 9.62 -14.59 -11.87
CA ASP A 7 9.25 -15.18 -13.16
C ASP A 7 8.39 -14.19 -13.97
N ILE A 8 9.05 -13.46 -14.88
CA ILE A 8 8.40 -12.46 -15.77
C ILE A 8 7.25 -13.04 -16.61
N SER A 9 7.15 -14.36 -16.77
CA SER A 9 6.04 -15.02 -17.47
C SER A 9 4.75 -15.13 -16.63
N ARG A 10 4.85 -14.94 -15.31
CA ARG A 10 3.72 -14.94 -14.35
C ARG A 10 3.26 -13.55 -13.92
N CYS A 11 3.78 -12.50 -14.54
CA CYS A 11 3.36 -11.12 -14.33
C CYS A 11 1.83 -11.03 -14.48
N LYS A 12 1.11 -10.97 -13.35
CA LYS A 12 -0.33 -10.75 -13.36
C LYS A 12 -0.53 -9.36 -13.93
N THR A 13 -1.24 -9.28 -15.06
CA THR A 13 -1.52 -8.04 -15.79
C THR A 13 -1.93 -6.92 -14.83
N ARG A 14 -1.57 -5.67 -15.14
CA ARG A 14 -2.10 -4.47 -14.46
C ARG A 14 -3.62 -4.51 -14.56
N VAL A 15 -4.28 -5.07 -13.56
CA VAL A 15 -5.73 -5.05 -13.48
C VAL A 15 -6.08 -3.83 -12.64
N ASP A 16 -6.78 -2.87 -13.26
CA ASP A 16 -7.45 -1.74 -12.63
C ASP A 16 -8.48 -2.16 -11.54
N ALA A 17 -8.59 -3.47 -11.25
CA ALA A 17 -9.44 -4.07 -10.23
C ALA A 17 -8.71 -4.38 -8.90
N ILE A 18 -7.37 -4.35 -8.85
CA ILE A 18 -6.60 -4.81 -7.67
C ILE A 18 -6.62 -3.77 -6.54
N GLU A 19 -6.82 -2.48 -6.82
CA GLU A 19 -6.89 -1.42 -5.79
C GLU A 19 -8.11 -1.56 -4.89
N PHE A 20 -9.24 -2.06 -5.41
CA PHE A 20 -10.44 -2.28 -4.61
C PHE A 20 -10.35 -3.57 -3.77
N ASP A 21 -9.60 -4.57 -4.24
CA ASP A 21 -9.60 -5.92 -3.67
C ASP A 21 -8.78 -6.01 -2.37
N ALA A 22 -7.61 -5.35 -2.32
CA ALA A 22 -6.79 -5.31 -1.10
C ALA A 22 -7.48 -4.53 0.03
N ILE A 23 -8.06 -3.35 -0.27
CA ILE A 23 -8.74 -2.53 0.73
C ILE A 23 -10.00 -3.24 1.25
N SER A 24 -10.77 -3.85 0.35
CA SER A 24 -11.95 -4.62 0.73
C SER A 24 -11.58 -5.88 1.52
N SER A 25 -10.41 -6.48 1.28
CA SER A 25 -9.95 -7.67 2.01
C SER A 25 -9.82 -7.41 3.52
N TRP A 26 -9.29 -6.24 3.93
CA TRP A 26 -9.15 -5.92 5.35
C TRP A 26 -10.50 -5.76 6.05
N CYS A 27 -11.47 -5.11 5.38
CA CYS A 27 -12.84 -5.02 5.90
C CYS A 27 -13.52 -6.38 5.94
N ASN A 28 -13.32 -7.23 4.93
CA ASN A 28 -13.85 -8.59 4.93
C ASN A 28 -13.26 -9.42 6.09
N SER A 29 -11.95 -9.31 6.36
CA SER A 29 -11.32 -9.96 7.51
C SER A 29 -11.87 -9.44 8.84
N ALA A 30 -12.12 -8.14 8.96
CA ALA A 30 -12.74 -7.54 10.15
C ALA A 30 -14.17 -8.07 10.35
N ILE A 31 -14.98 -8.13 9.30
CA ILE A 31 -16.34 -8.69 9.34
C ILE A 31 -16.30 -10.15 9.79
N GLN A 32 -15.45 -10.98 9.18
CA GLN A 32 -15.36 -12.41 9.46
C GLN A 32 -14.91 -12.71 10.91
N SER A 33 -14.06 -11.85 11.47
CA SER A 33 -13.60 -11.96 12.85
C SER A 33 -14.53 -11.29 13.87
N GLY A 34 -15.56 -10.56 13.42
CA GLY A 34 -16.38 -9.70 14.28
C GLY A 34 -15.63 -8.48 14.83
N GLY A 35 -14.46 -8.15 14.26
CA GLY A 35 -13.59 -7.07 14.66
C GLY A 35 -13.89 -5.72 13.99
N LYS A 36 -13.09 -4.72 14.36
CA LYS A 36 -13.01 -3.40 13.72
C LYS A 36 -11.66 -3.24 13.03
N VAL A 37 -11.55 -2.33 12.07
CA VAL A 37 -10.30 -2.11 11.32
C VAL A 37 -9.98 -0.63 11.17
N VAL A 38 -8.70 -0.31 11.34
CA VAL A 38 -8.07 0.91 10.82
C VAL A 38 -7.37 0.50 9.54
N ILE A 39 -7.77 1.09 8.41
CA ILE A 39 -7.27 0.67 7.09
C ILE A 39 -5.77 0.97 6.99
N PRO A 40 -4.89 -0.06 6.89
CA PRO A 40 -3.48 0.17 6.64
C PRO A 40 -3.26 0.50 5.18
N LEU A 41 -2.33 1.39 4.88
CA LEU A 41 -2.16 1.88 3.53
C LEU A 41 -0.68 1.95 3.15
N PRO A 42 -0.15 0.83 2.64
CA PRO A 42 1.19 0.81 2.10
C PRO A 42 1.28 1.37 0.69
N PRO A 43 2.17 2.35 0.42
CA PRO A 43 2.36 2.89 -0.92
C PRO A 43 3.15 1.93 -1.83
N GLY A 44 3.55 0.78 -1.31
CA GLY A 44 4.15 -0.35 -2.03
C GLY A 44 4.86 -1.28 -1.06
N TRP A 45 5.42 -2.37 -1.58
CA TRP A 45 6.24 -3.31 -0.82
C TRP A 45 7.27 -3.93 -1.76
N ASP A 46 8.54 -3.91 -1.35
CA ASP A 46 9.67 -4.41 -2.13
C ASP A 46 10.76 -4.86 -1.14
N PRO A 47 10.79 -6.15 -0.79
CA PRO A 47 11.70 -6.70 0.19
C PRO A 47 13.06 -7.04 -0.42
N ARG A 48 13.30 -6.77 -1.71
CA ARG A 48 14.56 -7.11 -2.37
C ARG A 48 15.81 -6.60 -1.66
N PRO A 49 15.83 -5.42 -0.99
CA PRO A 49 16.98 -5.05 -0.15
C PRO A 49 17.33 -6.09 0.92
N ARG A 50 16.33 -6.76 1.52
CA ARG A 50 16.55 -7.86 2.47
C ARG A 50 16.81 -9.19 1.79
N SER A 51 16.31 -9.41 0.58
CA SER A 51 16.65 -10.61 -0.20
C SER A 51 18.11 -10.58 -0.68
N GLU A 52 18.56 -9.42 -1.16
CA GLU A 52 19.93 -9.17 -1.65
C GLU A 52 20.94 -9.02 -0.50
N HIS A 53 20.49 -8.48 0.64
CA HIS A 53 21.28 -8.35 1.87
C HIS A 53 20.53 -8.96 3.07
N PRO A 54 20.58 -10.30 3.22
CA PRO A 54 19.84 -11.01 4.26
C PRO A 54 20.13 -10.51 5.67
N VAL A 55 19.05 -10.35 6.44
CA VAL A 55 19.10 -10.04 7.87
C VAL A 55 18.79 -11.31 8.67
N PRO A 56 19.34 -11.48 9.88
CA PRO A 56 19.25 -12.76 10.59
C PRO A 56 17.86 -13.11 11.14
N TRP A 57 16.89 -12.19 11.10
CA TRP A 57 15.55 -12.37 11.67
C TRP A 57 14.44 -12.62 10.65
N VAL A 58 14.72 -12.54 9.34
CA VAL A 58 13.73 -12.84 8.31
C VAL A 58 14.41 -13.31 7.02
N ASP A 59 13.84 -14.35 6.42
CA ASP A 59 14.21 -14.82 5.08
C ASP A 59 13.17 -14.27 4.08
N GLN A 60 13.61 -13.37 3.19
CA GLN A 60 12.74 -12.67 2.24
C GLN A 60 13.01 -13.15 0.81
N GLY A 61 11.95 -13.48 0.10
CA GLY A 61 12.01 -13.89 -1.31
C GLY A 61 12.12 -12.69 -2.28
N PRO A 62 12.22 -12.97 -3.59
CA PRO A 62 12.34 -11.95 -4.63
C PRO A 62 11.01 -11.25 -4.97
N GLU A 63 9.90 -11.71 -4.37
CA GLU A 63 8.57 -11.18 -4.65
C GLU A 63 8.50 -9.70 -4.26
N HIS A 64 7.95 -8.85 -5.12
CA HIS A 64 7.82 -7.42 -4.84
C HIS A 64 6.69 -6.81 -5.66
N PHE A 65 6.12 -5.69 -5.22
CA PHE A 65 5.25 -4.91 -6.09
C PHE A 65 6.07 -3.94 -6.94
N LEU A 66 5.67 -3.77 -8.19
CA LEU A 66 6.15 -2.64 -8.99
C LEU A 66 5.78 -1.33 -8.31
N GLN A 67 6.67 -0.36 -8.45
CA GLN A 67 6.39 1.02 -8.06
C GLN A 67 5.07 1.48 -8.71
N PRO A 68 4.08 1.92 -7.92
CA PRO A 68 2.83 2.41 -8.49
C PRO A 68 3.09 3.72 -9.24
N THR A 69 2.28 3.99 -10.25
CA THR A 69 2.16 5.33 -10.82
C THR A 69 1.51 6.28 -9.83
N VAL A 70 1.65 7.59 -10.05
CA VAL A 70 1.00 8.62 -9.21
C VAL A 70 -0.50 8.39 -9.18
N LYS A 71 -1.11 8.07 -10.33
CA LYS A 71 -2.56 7.88 -10.43
C LYS A 71 -3.04 6.65 -9.66
N GLU A 72 -2.32 5.52 -9.76
CA GLU A 72 -2.60 4.33 -8.96
C GLU A 72 -2.51 4.64 -7.46
N LEU A 73 -1.44 5.32 -7.05
CA LEU A 73 -1.25 5.69 -5.66
C LEU A 73 -2.35 6.63 -5.14
N GLN A 74 -2.74 7.63 -5.94
CA GLN A 74 -3.84 8.54 -5.62
C GLN A 74 -5.18 7.84 -5.52
N ASN A 75 -5.49 6.97 -6.47
CA ASN A 75 -6.73 6.18 -6.45
C ASN A 75 -6.76 5.28 -5.21
N PHE A 76 -5.65 4.64 -4.87
CA PHE A 76 -5.54 3.80 -3.68
C PHE A 76 -5.79 4.60 -2.39
N PHE A 77 -5.18 5.79 -2.25
CA PHE A 77 -5.47 6.71 -1.15
C PHE A 77 -6.94 7.13 -1.12
N GLN A 78 -7.50 7.57 -2.25
CA GLN A 78 -8.88 8.03 -2.32
C GLN A 78 -9.88 6.91 -1.98
N SER A 79 -9.68 5.70 -2.51
CA SER A 79 -10.53 4.54 -2.22
C SER A 79 -10.49 4.16 -0.75
N SER A 80 -9.33 4.26 -0.09
CA SER A 80 -9.23 3.96 1.35
C SER A 80 -10.04 4.94 2.21
N ILE A 81 -10.03 6.23 1.87
CA ILE A 81 -10.78 7.26 2.57
C ILE A 81 -12.27 7.04 2.33
N GLN A 82 -12.67 6.83 1.07
CA GLN A 82 -14.06 6.54 0.72
C GLN A 82 -14.59 5.30 1.43
N LEU A 83 -13.82 4.22 1.47
CA LEU A 83 -14.20 2.99 2.17
C LEU A 83 -14.36 3.25 3.67
N THR A 84 -13.42 3.98 4.27
CA THR A 84 -13.46 4.38 5.68
C THR A 84 -14.72 5.19 6.01
N CYS A 85 -15.09 6.15 5.16
CA CYS A 85 -16.29 6.97 5.35
C CYS A 85 -17.60 6.21 5.16
N THR A 86 -17.63 5.22 4.24
CA THR A 86 -18.84 4.46 3.91
C THR A 86 -19.11 3.29 4.86
N ASN A 87 -18.07 2.74 5.50
CA ASN A 87 -18.18 1.54 6.34
C ASN A 87 -18.02 1.83 7.84
N LYS A 88 -18.63 2.91 8.35
CA LYS A 88 -18.41 3.42 9.72
C LYS A 88 -18.55 2.39 10.85
N ASN A 89 -19.41 1.39 10.67
CA ASN A 89 -19.59 0.33 11.66
C ASN A 89 -18.38 -0.62 11.74
N ILE A 90 -17.60 -0.75 10.67
CA ILE A 90 -16.41 -1.60 10.57
C ILE A 90 -15.15 -0.77 10.82
N THR A 91 -15.10 0.45 10.25
CA THR A 91 -14.02 1.42 10.39
C THR A 91 -14.35 2.48 11.45
N GLU A 92 -14.68 2.04 12.67
CA GLU A 92 -15.24 2.89 13.74
C GLU A 92 -14.38 4.10 14.10
N ALA A 93 -13.06 3.94 14.06
CA ALA A 93 -12.11 5.02 14.32
C ALA A 93 -12.11 6.11 13.23
N GLN A 94 -12.76 5.87 12.08
CA GLN A 94 -12.79 6.78 10.92
C GLN A 94 -11.39 7.27 10.52
N THR A 95 -10.42 6.35 10.59
CA THR A 95 -9.00 6.63 10.44
C THR A 95 -8.39 5.69 9.42
N VAL A 96 -7.45 6.21 8.63
CA VAL A 96 -6.54 5.46 7.75
C VAL A 96 -5.13 5.62 8.29
N ILE A 97 -4.34 4.54 8.33
CA ILE A 97 -2.94 4.58 8.73
C ILE A 97 -2.04 4.36 7.51
N VAL A 98 -1.29 5.38 7.12
CA VAL A 98 -0.34 5.25 6.01
C VAL A 98 0.95 4.64 6.53
N TYR A 99 1.31 3.48 5.98
CA TYR A 99 2.44 2.68 6.42
C TYR A 99 3.43 2.49 5.26
N ALA A 100 4.66 2.96 5.27
CA ALA A 100 5.40 3.49 6.38
C ALA A 100 5.99 4.86 6.01
N TRP A 101 6.40 5.58 7.06
CA TRP A 101 7.19 6.77 6.88
C TRP A 101 8.56 6.44 6.26
N ASN A 102 9.30 5.48 6.80
CA ASN A 102 10.72 5.28 6.49
C ASN A 102 11.19 3.80 6.47
N GLU A 103 10.32 2.86 6.17
CA GLU A 103 10.64 1.43 6.21
C GLU A 103 11.38 0.95 4.94
N ASN A 104 12.50 1.60 4.64
CA ASN A 104 13.23 1.42 3.37
C ASN A 104 13.78 0.01 3.14
N SER A 105 13.83 -0.84 4.18
CA SER A 105 14.32 -2.22 4.07
C SER A 105 13.24 -3.25 3.69
N GLU A 106 11.96 -2.92 3.87
CA GLU A 106 10.81 -3.79 3.51
C GLU A 106 10.01 -3.19 2.36
N ASN A 107 9.96 -1.86 2.33
CA ASN A 107 9.13 -1.12 1.43
C ASN A 107 10.02 -0.26 0.54
N GLY A 108 10.24 -0.74 -0.70
CA GLY A 108 10.77 0.09 -1.78
C GLY A 108 9.91 1.31 -2.12
N ALA A 109 8.74 1.46 -1.47
CA ALA A 109 7.91 2.65 -1.47
C ALA A 109 7.66 3.13 -0.02
N SER A 110 8.25 4.27 0.35
CA SER A 110 8.05 4.92 1.66
C SER A 110 7.68 6.38 1.46
N LEU A 111 6.96 6.99 2.43
CA LEU A 111 6.59 8.40 2.34
C LEU A 111 7.78 9.36 2.47
N ILE A 112 8.85 8.95 3.15
CA ILE A 112 10.04 9.77 3.34
C ILE A 112 10.65 10.15 1.99
N PRO A 113 11.02 11.42 1.79
CA PRO A 113 11.73 11.82 0.59
C PRO A 113 13.07 11.10 0.45
N THR A 114 13.38 10.63 -0.75
CA THR A 114 14.65 9.96 -1.05
C THR A 114 15.41 10.67 -2.16
N ILE A 115 16.71 10.35 -2.32
CA ILE A 115 17.53 10.92 -3.41
C ILE A 115 16.97 10.52 -4.78
N GLY A 116 16.47 9.29 -4.94
CA GLY A 116 15.96 8.78 -6.22
C GLY A 116 14.56 9.28 -6.58
N ASN A 117 13.64 9.33 -5.60
CA ASN A 117 12.23 9.64 -5.83
C ASN A 117 11.81 11.04 -5.34
N GLY A 118 12.70 11.80 -4.68
CA GLY A 118 12.37 13.10 -4.12
C GLY A 118 11.12 13.01 -3.22
N THR A 119 10.17 13.94 -3.41
CA THR A 119 8.91 14.00 -2.66
C THR A 119 7.75 13.28 -3.37
N TYR A 120 8.01 12.33 -4.27
CA TYR A 120 7.00 11.69 -5.11
C TYR A 120 5.77 11.18 -4.34
N TYR A 121 5.98 10.37 -3.29
CA TYR A 121 4.89 9.73 -2.54
C TYR A 121 4.11 10.73 -1.68
N ILE A 122 4.80 11.67 -1.03
CA ILE A 122 4.14 12.66 -0.18
C ILE A 122 3.35 13.67 -1.01
N ASN A 123 3.80 14.01 -2.22
CA ASN A 123 3.05 14.85 -3.14
C ASN A 123 1.78 14.15 -3.63
N ALA A 124 1.86 12.87 -4.01
CA ALA A 124 0.70 12.08 -4.41
C ALA A 124 -0.37 12.01 -3.29
N LEU A 125 0.07 11.81 -2.03
CA LEU A 125 -0.83 11.85 -0.87
C LEU A 125 -1.41 13.25 -0.64
N SER A 126 -0.57 14.28 -0.71
CA SER A 126 -0.99 15.68 -0.49
C SER A 126 -2.09 16.09 -1.47
N GLU A 127 -1.97 15.72 -2.75
CA GLU A 127 -2.99 16.03 -3.76
C GLU A 127 -4.35 15.42 -3.43
N VAL A 128 -4.38 14.19 -2.89
CA VAL A 128 -5.63 13.55 -2.45
C VAL A 128 -6.21 14.24 -1.22
N LEU A 129 -5.38 14.55 -0.22
CA LEU A 129 -5.86 15.19 1.02
C LEU A 129 -6.45 16.57 0.75
N LEU A 130 -5.88 17.33 -0.19
CA LEU A 130 -6.40 18.65 -0.58
C LEU A 130 -7.77 18.59 -1.29
N MET A 131 -8.24 17.42 -1.73
CA MET A 131 -9.60 17.27 -2.26
C MET A 131 -10.69 17.24 -1.18
N PHE A 132 -10.29 17.07 0.09
CA PHE A 132 -11.20 16.96 1.24
C PHE A 132 -11.25 18.23 2.11
N TYR A 133 -10.52 19.30 1.74
CA TYR A 133 -10.52 20.62 2.37
C TYR A 133 -11.06 21.69 1.41
#